data_AF-A0A8S2TF15-F1
#
_entry.id   AF-A0A8S2TF15-F1
#
_cell.length_a   1.000
_cell.length_b   1.000
_cell.length_c   1.000
_cell.angle_alpha   90.00
_cell.angle_beta   90.00
_cell.angle_gamma   90.00
#
_symmetry.space_group_name_H-M   'P 1'
#
loop_
_entity.id
_entity.type
_entity.pdbx_description
1 polymer ?
#
loop_
_entity_poly.entity_id
_entity_poly.type
_entity_poly.pdbx_seq_one_letter_code
_entity_poly.pdbx_strand_id
1 'polypeptide(L)' 'MAWFYNNIGIIYDEEQKYFEALDFYGKSLDIQEKHLPADHPDLGSSYNNIGNVHYCLGHSDLALEHYNRSLKIK' A
#
# COMPACT_ATOMS: atom_id res chain seq x y z
N MET A 1 -0.74 6.75 13.58
CA MET A 1 -2.00 6.32 12.93
C MET A 1 -1.75 5.56 11.64
N ALA A 2 -0.90 6.04 10.71
CA ALA A 2 -0.57 5.30 9.49
C ALA A 2 -0.16 3.84 9.72
N TRP A 3 0.81 3.60 10.61
CA TRP A 3 1.26 2.24 10.96
C TRP A 3 0.13 1.30 11.41
N PHE A 4 -0.83 1.79 12.20
CA PHE A 4 -1.98 0.98 12.63
C PHE A 4 -2.87 0.61 11.44
N TYR A 5 -3.15 1.54 10.53
CA TYR A 5 -3.92 1.24 9.32
C TYR A 5 -3.18 0.25 8.40
N ASN A 6 -1.87 0.38 8.26
CA ASN A 6 -1.07 -0.59 7.51
C ASN A 6 -1.18 -2.00 8.09
N ASN A 7 -1.09 -2.16 9.42
CA ASN A 7 -1.23 -3.47 10.04
C ASN A 7 -2.63 -4.07 9.89
N ILE A 8 -3.67 -3.23 9.96
CA ILE A 8 -5.04 -3.69 9.69
C ILE A 8 -5.17 -4.15 8.24
N GLY A 9 -4.57 -3.40 7.29
CA GLY A 9 -4.49 -3.80 5.88
C GLY A 9 -3.82 -5.17 5.69
N ILE A 10 -2.72 -5.43 6.40
CA ILE A 10 -2.03 -6.74 6.37
C ILE A 10 -2.95 -7.86 6.83
N ILE A 11 -3.67 -7.68 7.94
CA ILE A 11 -4.59 -8.70 8.46
C ILE A 11 -5.68 -9.01 7.42
N TYR A 12 -6.25 -8.00 6.78
CA TYR A 12 -7.26 -8.22 5.73
C TYR A 12 -6.69 -8.88 4.48
N ASP A 13 -5.45 -8.55 4.10
CA ASP A 13 -4.76 -9.20 2.98
C ASP A 13 -4.51 -10.69 3.25
N GLU A 14 -4.09 -11.04 4.47
CA GLU A 14 -3.94 -12.44 4.92
C GLU A 14 -5.29 -13.19 4.94
N GLU A 15 -6.39 -12.50 5.23
CA GLU A 15 -7.75 -13.03 5.13
C GLU A 15 -8.31 -13.07 3.70
N GLN A 16 -7.53 -12.67 2.69
CA GLN A 16 -7.94 -12.55 1.27
C GLN A 16 -9.09 -11.55 1.05
N LYS A 17 -9.31 -10.64 2.00
CA LYS A 17 -10.27 -9.53 1.95
C LYS A 17 -9.60 -8.32 1.32
N TYR A 18 -9.30 -8.45 0.03
CA TYR A 18 -8.46 -7.51 -0.71
C TYR A 18 -9.04 -6.09 -0.80
N PHE A 19 -10.36 -5.93 -0.89
CA PHE A 19 -10.97 -4.61 -0.97
C PHE A 19 -10.86 -3.84 0.36
N GLU A 20 -11.07 -4.53 1.49
CA GLU A 20 -10.86 -3.99 2.81
C GLU A 20 -9.37 -3.67 3.04
N ALA A 21 -8.47 -4.57 2.63
CA ALA A 21 -7.03 -4.34 2.69
C ALA A 21 -6.63 -3.06 1.95
N LEU A 22 -7.15 -2.84 0.73
CA LEU A 22 -6.91 -1.62 -0.06
C LEU A 22 -7.43 -0.35 0.63
N ASP A 23 -8.62 -0.39 1.25
CA ASP A 23 -9.16 0.77 1.98
C ASP A 23 -8.24 1.17 3.15
N PHE A 24 -7.75 0.19 3.90
CA PHE A 24 -6.84 0.44 5.03
C PHE A 24 -5.43 0.85 4.59
N TYR A 25 -4.87 0.21 3.57
CA TYR A 25 -3.60 0.64 2.99
C TYR A 25 -3.70 2.04 2.39
N GLY A 26 -4.80 2.38 1.73
CA GLY A 26 -5.08 3.72 1.21
C GLY A 26 -5.11 4.76 2.33
N LYS A 27 -5.80 4.49 3.45
CA LYS A 27 -5.79 5.38 4.63
C LYS A 27 -4.40 5.56 5.23
N SER A 28 -3.58 4.51 5.27
CA SER A 28 -2.18 4.61 5.72
C SER A 28 -1.38 5.53 4.81
N LEU A 29 -1.48 5.30 3.50
CA LEU A 29 -0.77 6.06 2.47
C LEU A 29 -1.16 7.54 2.52
N ASP A 30 -2.45 7.85 2.62
CA ASP A 30 -2.97 9.22 2.64
C ASP A 30 -2.47 10.03 3.86
N ILE A 31 -2.20 9.36 4.98
CA ILE A 31 -1.58 9.97 6.16
C ILE A 31 -0.07 10.14 5.94
N GLN A 32 0.60 9.12 5.38
CA GLN A 32 2.03 9.18 5.09
C GLN A 32 2.36 10.29 4.09
N GLU A 33 1.60 10.43 3.00
CA GLU A 33 1.82 11.46 1.97
C GLU A 33 1.65 12.88 2.52
N LYS A 34 0.83 13.07 3.56
CA LYS A 34 0.63 14.38 4.21
C LYS A 34 1.74 14.76 5.19
N HIS A 35 2.42 13.78 5.77
CA HIS A 35 3.35 14.00 6.88
C HIS A 35 4.79 13.65 6.57
N LEU A 36 5.04 12.82 5.55
CA LEU A 36 6.35 12.34 5.17
C LEU A 36 6.81 12.99 3.87
N PRO A 37 8.13 13.21 3.71
CA PRO A 37 8.68 13.60 2.42
C PRO A 37 8.43 12.49 1.39
N ALA A 38 8.33 12.86 0.11
CA ALA A 38 7.99 11.97 -1.00
C ALA A 38 8.95 10.77 -1.18
N ASP A 39 10.15 10.84 -0.59
CA ASP A 39 11.20 9.81 -0.68
C ASP A 39 11.30 8.98 0.61
N HIS A 40 10.29 9.03 1.49
CA HIS A 40 10.33 8.30 2.75
C HIS A 40 10.08 6.79 2.53
N PRO A 41 10.91 5.89 3.11
CA PRO A 41 10.77 4.44 2.91
C PRO A 41 9.39 3.86 3.23
N ASP A 42 8.69 4.43 4.22
CA ASP A 42 7.33 4.03 4.58
C ASP A 42 6.33 4.19 3.43
N LEU A 43 6.47 5.23 2.59
CA LEU A 43 5.65 5.40 1.39
C LEU A 43 5.92 4.29 0.38
N GLY A 44 7.20 3.93 0.20
CA GLY A 44 7.62 2.81 -0.64
C GLY A 44 6.99 1.49 -0.19
N SER A 45 6.96 1.27 1.13
CA SER A 45 6.36 0.07 1.73
C SER A 45 4.84 0.02 1.51
N SER A 46 4.13 1.14 1.68
CA SER A 46 2.69 1.20 1.43
C SER A 46 2.32 1.02 -0.03
N TYR A 47 3.07 1.61 -0.97
CA TYR A 47 2.87 1.34 -2.40
C TYR A 47 3.13 -0.13 -2.76
N ASN A 48 4.15 -0.76 -2.16
CA ASN A 48 4.41 -2.18 -2.37
C ASN A 48 3.24 -3.06 -1.88
N ASN A 49 2.69 -2.76 -0.70
CA ASN A 49 1.56 -3.50 -0.16
C ASN A 49 0.31 -3.37 -1.03
N ILE A 50 0.01 -2.15 -1.51
CA ILE A 50 -1.10 -1.91 -2.46
C ILE A 50 -0.87 -2.65 -3.78
N GLY A 51 0.37 -2.67 -4.28
CA GLY A 51 0.75 -3.42 -5.47
C GLY A 51 0.52 -4.93 -5.34
N ASN A 52 0.88 -5.51 -4.18
CA ASN A 52 0.63 -6.92 -3.87
C ASN A 52 -0.87 -7.25 -3.91
N VAL A 53 -1.69 -6.42 -3.28
CA VAL A 53 -3.15 -6.67 -3.25
C VAL A 53 -3.74 -6.58 -4.67
N HIS A 54 -3.32 -5.60 -5.48
CA HIS A 54 -3.76 -5.52 -6.87
C HIS A 54 -3.31 -6.71 -7.72
N TYR A 55 -2.12 -7.24 -7.47
CA TYR A 55 -1.65 -8.46 -8.11
C TYR A 55 -2.54 -9.66 -7.75
N CYS A 56 -2.90 -9.81 -6.47
CA CYS A 56 -3.83 -10.86 -6.01
C CYS A 56 -5.23 -10.74 -6.61
N LEU A 57 -5.70 -9.52 -6.89
CA LEU A 57 -6.96 -9.24 -7.59
C LEU A 57 -6.90 -9.47 -9.11
N GLY A 58 -5.72 -9.78 -9.67
CA GLY A 58 -5.51 -9.92 -11.11
C GLY A 58 -5.35 -8.60 -11.87
N HIS A 59 -5.31 -7.47 -11.18
CA HIS A 59 -5.10 -6.14 -11.75
C HIS A 59 -3.60 -5.87 -11.97
N SER A 60 -3.01 -6.60 -12.90
CA SER A 60 -1.56 -6.58 -13.16
C SER A 60 -1.03 -5.20 -13.54
N ASP A 61 -1.80 -4.41 -14.30
CA ASP A 61 -1.41 -3.06 -14.72
C ASP A 61 -1.28 -2.11 -13.52
N LEU A 62 -2.26 -2.14 -12.61
CA LEU A 62 -2.24 -1.34 -11.38
C LEU A 62 -1.14 -1.79 -10.43
N ALA A 63 -0.94 -3.10 -10.28
CA ALA A 63 0.13 -3.65 -9.47
C ALA A 63 1.51 -3.14 -9.93
N LEU A 64 1.77 -3.18 -11.25
CA LEU A 64 3.01 -2.67 -11.83
C LEU A 64 3.19 -1.16 -11.62
N GLU A 65 2.11 -0.38 -11.73
CA GLU A 65 2.19 1.07 -11.44
C GLU A 65 2.64 1.31 -9.98
N HIS A 66 2.02 0.62 -9.03
CA HIS A 66 2.34 0.77 -7.61
C HIS A 66 3.74 0.25 -7.26
N TYR A 67 4.19 -0.87 -7.83
CA TYR A 67 5.57 -1.32 -7.65
C TYR A 67 6.58 -0.34 -8.24
N ASN A 68 6.29 0.26 -9.39
CA ASN A 68 7.17 1.27 -9.97
C ASN A 68 7.25 2.54 -9.10
N ARG A 69 6.16 2.93 -8.43
CA ARG A 69 6.19 4.03 -7.44
C ARG A 69 7.02 3.65 -6.22
N SER A 70 6.86 2.43 -5.71
CA SER A 70 7.66 1.90 -4.61
C SER A 70 9.16 1.92 -4.94
N LEU A 71 9.54 1.46 -6.13
CA LEU A 71 10.94 1.41 -6.59
C LEU A 71 11.59 2.78 -6.78
N LYS A 72 10.80 3.83 -7.01
CA LYS A 72 11.31 5.21 -7.13
C LYS A 72 11.71 5.81 -5.79
N ILE A 73 11.18 5.26 -4.69
CA ILE A 73 11.45 5.69 -3.32
C ILE A 73 12.62 4.85 -2.83
N LYS A 74 13.75 5.51 -2.51
CA LYS A 74 15.05 4.82 -2.34
C LYS A 74 15.61 4.88 -0.93
#